data_AF-A0A2V6EAE8-F1
#
_entry.id   AF-A0A2V6EAE8-F1
#
_cell.length_a   1.000
_cell.length_b   1.000
_cell.length_c   1.000
_cell.angle_alpha   90.00
_cell.angle_beta   90.00
_cell.angle_gamma   90.00
#
_symmetry.space_group_name_H-M   'P 1'
#
loop_
_entity.id
_entity.type
_entity.pdbx_description
1 polymer ?
#
loop_
_entity_poly.entity_id
_entity_poly.type
_entity_poly.pdbx_seq_one_letter_code
_entity_poly.pdbx_strand_id
1 'polypeptide(L)' 'TLNRQGPDVGTQYRSVIFYHSPEQKAAAEKSKIDMSGRFNRPIVTQIEPARKFWRAEEYHQRYLEKRGQSHCAI' A
#
# COMPACT_ATOMS: atom_id res chain seq x y z
N THR A 1 -1.40 -3.30 9.72
CA THR A 1 -0.54 -2.78 10.81
C THR A 1 -0.16 -1.34 10.50
N LEU A 2 -0.01 -0.48 11.52
CA LEU A 2 0.35 0.93 11.28
C LEU A 2 1.86 1.03 11.03
N ASN A 3 2.26 1.69 9.93
CA ASN A 3 3.68 1.97 9.58
C ASN A 3 4.60 0.73 9.62
N ARG A 4 4.10 -0.44 9.20
CA ARG A 4 4.85 -1.70 9.18
C ARG A 4 4.22 -2.71 8.23
N GLN A 5 5.04 -3.42 7.44
CA GLN A 5 4.67 -4.65 6.72
C GLN A 5 5.70 -5.74 7.03
N GLY A 6 5.28 -6.85 7.61
CA GLY A 6 6.21 -7.92 8.01
C GLY A 6 7.36 -7.39 8.89
N PRO A 7 8.64 -7.64 8.53
CA PRO A 7 9.80 -7.13 9.26
C PRO A 7 10.09 -5.65 8.99
N ASP A 8 9.52 -5.05 7.94
CA ASP A 8 9.81 -3.69 7.50
C ASP A 8 9.02 -2.65 8.29
N VAL A 9 9.72 -1.74 8.98
CA VAL A 9 9.13 -0.77 9.91
C VAL A 9 9.48 0.66 9.50
N GLY A 10 8.48 1.53 9.48
CA GLY A 10 8.62 2.95 9.13
C GLY A 10 7.43 3.50 8.37
N THR A 11 7.30 4.82 8.32
CA THR A 11 6.19 5.53 7.66
C THR A 11 6.17 5.33 6.15
N GLN A 12 7.31 4.96 5.55
CA GLN A 12 7.45 4.54 4.16
C GLN A 12 6.77 3.19 3.86
N TYR A 13 6.49 2.38 4.89
CA TYR A 13 5.82 1.08 4.78
C TYR A 13 4.35 1.12 5.26
N ARG A 14 3.77 2.33 5.36
CA ARG A 14 2.35 2.47 5.72
C ARG A 14 1.45 2.00 4.58
N SER A 15 0.36 1.32 4.91
CA SER A 15 -0.66 0.95 3.93
C SER A 15 -1.48 2.18 3.53
N VAL A 16 -1.58 2.44 2.23
CA VAL A 16 -2.35 3.55 1.66
C VAL A 16 -2.88 3.19 0.28
N ILE A 17 -4.07 3.68 -0.05
CA ILE A 17 -4.66 3.68 -1.39
C ILE A 17 -4.65 5.12 -1.87
N PHE A 18 -3.96 5.39 -2.99
CA PHE A 18 -3.98 6.70 -3.64
C PHE A 18 -5.03 6.73 -4.75
N TYR A 19 -5.87 7.78 -4.76
CA TYR A 19 -6.92 7.94 -5.77
C TYR A 19 -6.69 9.17 -6.67
N HIS A 20 -7.10 9.07 -7.93
CA HIS A 20 -7.06 10.17 -8.90
C HIS A 20 -8.45 10.75 -9.22
N SER A 21 -9.53 10.05 -8.84
CA SER A 21 -10.91 10.51 -9.08
C SER A 21 -11.83 10.26 -7.88
N PRO A 22 -12.97 10.97 -7.79
CA PRO A 22 -14.00 10.71 -6.78
C PRO A 22 -14.56 9.29 -6.83
N GLU A 23 -14.70 8.70 -8.00
CA GLU A 23 -15.21 7.34 -8.19
C GLU A 23 -14.24 6.31 -7.60
N GLN A 24 -12.93 6.50 -7.82
CA GLN A 24 -11.89 5.67 -7.21
C GLN A 24 -11.89 5.81 -5.68
N LYS A 25 -12.07 7.03 -5.17
CA LYS A 25 -12.21 7.26 -3.72
C LYS A 25 -13.40 6.48 -3.15
N ALA A 26 -14.57 6.59 -3.77
CA ALA A 26 -15.77 5.90 -3.32
C ALA A 26 -15.62 4.37 -3.35
N ALA A 27 -15.00 3.83 -4.41
CA ALA A 27 -14.71 2.41 -4.50
C ALA A 27 -13.73 1.94 -3.41
N ALA A 28 -12.68 2.71 -3.13
CA ALA A 28 -11.71 2.42 -2.06
C ALA A 28 -12.39 2.44 -0.68
N GLU A 29 -13.20 3.46 -0.38
CA GLU A 29 -13.93 3.58 0.88
C GLU A 29 -14.90 2.42 1.07
N LYS A 30 -15.65 2.06 0.03
CA LYS A 30 -16.55 0.91 0.04
C LYS A 30 -15.79 -0.38 0.35
N SER A 31 -14.68 -0.66 -0.34
CA SER A 31 -13.89 -1.87 -0.08
C SER A 31 -13.35 -1.96 1.35
N LYS A 32 -13.00 -0.81 1.96
CA LYS A 32 -12.55 -0.76 3.36
C LYS A 32 -13.68 -1.08 4.32
N ILE A 33 -14.90 -0.62 4.03
CA ILE A 33 -16.11 -0.92 4.80
C ILE A 33 -16.48 -2.40 4.67
N ASP A 34 -16.46 -2.95 3.45
CA ASP A 34 -16.79 -4.35 3.18
C ASP A 34 -15.85 -5.33 3.91
N MET A 35 -14.62 -4.89 4.21
CA MET A 35 -13.64 -5.64 4.98
C MET A 35 -13.70 -5.36 6.49
N SER A 36 -14.49 -4.36 6.92
CA SER A 36 -14.68 -4.03 8.33
C SER A 36 -15.34 -5.19 9.06
N GLY A 37 -14.94 -5.42 10.32
CA GLY A 37 -15.44 -6.54 11.13
C GLY A 37 -14.87 -7.91 10.77
N ARG A 38 -14.14 -8.06 9.66
CA ARG A 38 -13.45 -9.32 9.31
C ARG A 38 -12.13 -9.53 10.06
N PHE A 39 -11.62 -8.50 10.71
CA PHE A 39 -10.35 -8.51 11.42
C PHE A 39 -10.53 -8.11 12.89
N ASN A 40 -9.80 -8.78 13.78
CA ASN A 40 -9.77 -8.47 15.22
C ASN A 40 -9.21 -7.07 15.53
N ARG A 41 -8.54 -6.44 14.57
CA ARG A 41 -7.93 -5.12 14.69
C ARG A 41 -8.49 -4.20 13.60
N PRO A 42 -8.64 -2.90 13.88
CA PRO A 42 -9.14 -1.96 12.89
C PRO A 42 -8.22 -1.86 11.67
N ILE A 43 -8.82 -1.65 10.50
CA ILE A 43 -8.10 -1.41 9.26
C ILE A 43 -7.52 0.01 9.28
N VAL A 44 -6.19 0.10 9.38
CA VAL A 44 -5.44 1.37 9.44
C VAL A 44 -5.03 1.91 8.07
N THR A 45 -5.40 1.25 6.97
CA THR A 45 -5.11 1.69 5.61
C THR A 45 -5.70 3.08 5.33
N GLN A 46 -4.85 4.01 4.88
CA GLN A 46 -5.24 5.37 4.51
C GLN A 46 -5.82 5.40 3.09
N ILE A 47 -6.71 6.36 2.82
CA ILE A 47 -7.25 6.64 1.48
C ILE A 47 -7.00 8.13 1.23
N GLU A 48 -6.09 8.45 0.30
CA GLU A 48 -5.59 9.82 0.10
C GLU A 48 -5.58 10.18 -1.38
N PRO A 49 -5.75 11.47 -1.75
CA PRO A 49 -5.57 11.89 -3.13
C PRO A 49 -4.13 11.65 -3.56
N ALA A 50 -3.95 11.13 -4.77
CA ALA A 50 -2.63 10.92 -5.36
C ALA A 50 -1.90 12.26 -5.47
N ARG A 51 -0.71 12.33 -4.88
CA ARG A 51 0.21 13.47 -5.02
C ARG A 51 1.24 13.17 -6.11
N LYS A 52 2.15 14.11 -6.34
CA LYS A 52 3.29 13.90 -7.23
C LYS A 52 4.02 12.61 -6.84
N PHE A 53 4.06 11.66 -7.77
CA PHE A 53 4.77 10.40 -7.61
C PHE A 53 6.18 10.52 -8.19
N TRP A 54 7.18 10.30 -7.35
CA TRP A 54 8.57 10.27 -7.78
C TRP A 54 8.93 8.84 -8.12
N ARG A 55 9.22 8.59 -9.40
CA ARG A 55 9.68 7.28 -9.86
C ARG A 55 10.98 6.93 -9.13
N ALA A 56 11.01 5.78 -8.47
CA ALA A 56 12.22 5.24 -7.85
C ALA A 56 13.31 4.97 -8.90
N GLU A 57 14.56 5.00 -8.47
CA GLU A 57 15.74 4.79 -9.29
C GLU A 57 15.69 3.46 -10.05
N GLU A 58 16.42 3.37 -11.17
CA GLU A 58 16.35 2.21 -12.06
C GLU A 58 16.73 0.88 -11.38
N TYR A 59 17.60 0.91 -10.36
CA TYR A 59 17.94 -0.30 -9.63
C TYR A 59 16.77 -0.88 -8.81
N HIS A 60 15.76 -0.07 -8.47
CA HIS A 60 14.52 -0.52 -7.82
C HIS A 60 13.47 -1.05 -8.79
N GLN A 61 13.56 -0.69 -10.07
CA GLN A 61 12.60 -1.11 -11.07
C GLN A 61 12.80 -2.59 -11.41
N ARG A 62 11.72 -3.37 -11.44
CA ARG A 62 11.75 -4.83 -11.69
C ARG A 62 12.76 -5.56 -10.78
N TYR A 63 12.89 -5.11 -9.53
CA TYR A 63 13.91 -5.60 -8.60
C TYR A 63 13.92 -7.13 -8.46
N LEU A 64 12.75 -7.76 -8.32
CA LEU A 64 12.63 -9.22 -8.19
C LEU A 64 13.10 -9.96 -9.44
N GLU A 65 12.75 -9.48 -10.64
CA GLU A 65 13.22 -10.06 -11.90
C GLU A 65 14.75 -9.95 -12.01
N LYS A 66 15.31 -8.78 -11.69
CA LYS A 66 16.76 -8.51 -11.74
C LYS A 66 17.56 -9.32 -10.71
N ARG A 67 16.94 -9.71 -9.59
CA ARG A 67 17.59 -10.42 -8.47
C ARG A 67 17.21 -11.90 -8.37
N GLY A 68 16.50 -12.44 -9.35
CA GLY A 68 16.10 -13.86 -9.36
C GLY A 68 15.16 -14.25 -8.21
N GLN A 69 14.23 -13.35 -7.84
CA GLN A 69 13.23 -13.55 -6.77
C GLN A 69 13.80 -13.84 -5.37
N SER A 70 15.03 -13.41 -5.09
CA SER A 70 15.76 -13.75 -3.86
C SER A 70 15.21 -13.16 -2.55
N HIS A 71 14.36 -12.12 -2.60
CA HIS A 71 13.74 -11.55 -1.40
C HIS A 71 12.34 -11.02 -1.71
N CYS A 72 11.30 -11.69 -1.22
CA CYS A 72 9.90 -11.28 -1.28
C CYS A 72 9.20 -11.65 0.03
N ALA A 73 8.56 -10.68 0.68
CA ALA A 73 7.77 -10.91 1.90
C ALA A 73 6.27 -11.13 1.62
N ILE A 74 5.90 -11.21 0.34
CA ILE A 74 4.54 -11.42 -0.19
C ILE A 74 4.42 -12.85 -0.67
#